data_AF-A0A5N6X3Y1-F1
#
_entry.id   AF-A0A5N6X3Y1-F1
#
_cell.length_a   1.000
_cell.length_b   1.000
_cell.length_c   1.000
_cell.angle_alpha   90.00
_cell.angle_beta   90.00
_cell.angle_gamma   90.00
#
_symmetry.space_group_name_H-M   'P 1'
#
loop_
_entity.id
_entity.type
_entity.pdbx_description
1 polymer ?
#
loop_
_entity_poly.entity_id
_entity_poly.type
_entity_poly.pdbx_seq_one_letter_code
_entity_poly.pdbx_strand_id
1 'polypeptide(L)'
;MPKCRWHSAIWARTTRPSRVFNTSRPSPSSRYAFWRGLRTLPAADDYSRARLRYSIELKQGFRLLLSILKEPQLGRQLKEIVLDRTSSLDWRGEHGYKIQPTKAVVTAGDLRRLQQAIRNIGIEDWDEQARFLNMVLQDFNYFELCDAGLFYRAQALAALLISVGAVEKLAFGPYGEHFPGTEFGFHNYLRRMAASREPTALTNLRHVRFLPDSDSIYEDTRFYSEYDIYGCLNLVRKLPSIESVRFDAMTLGEEPGIWPPPRSANYTDIMLCHCAIPDVDLGIIIRSAKNLERFTYTVGGRHEMDYTPVFTHPLLASLLVHHNTLEYLNLDIESHTSEPEMFDESSMEIYPKEDFEQEEYEAHWADELKELASQEQQRPPTPSVPCTLRSFSRLKHLSIGSRVLYCYARGFGAGVTEPFSLVDHLPPSLESLRIYGYGSNDGEGFYSPPDIGLDAQFAKLLEEKEQKLPLLSLIEGLNTPIPNGRNTYNADDDEEELAWHRKDDEWVQDDDS
;
A
#
# COMPACT_ATOMS: atom_id res chain seq x y z
N MET A 1 51.36 8.20 12.88
CA MET A 1 51.16 6.74 12.94
C MET A 1 51.31 6.24 14.37
N PRO A 2 50.19 5.94 15.05
CA PRO A 2 50.15 5.00 16.18
C PRO A 2 49.14 3.86 15.93
N LYS A 3 49.55 2.61 16.07
CA LYS A 3 49.30 1.70 17.22
C LYS A 3 47.83 1.36 17.49
N CYS A 4 47.47 0.14 17.08
CA CYS A 4 46.33 -0.64 17.56
C CYS A 4 46.32 -0.72 19.10
N ARG A 5 45.13 -0.57 19.69
CA ARG A 5 44.74 -1.23 20.94
C ARG A 5 43.22 -1.35 21.02
N TRP A 6 42.78 -2.58 21.17
CA TRP A 6 41.44 -2.97 21.58
C TRP A 6 41.13 -2.43 22.97
N HIS A 7 39.94 -1.89 23.16
CA HIS A 7 39.23 -1.92 24.44
C HIS A 7 37.73 -2.04 24.20
N SER A 8 37.22 -3.22 24.55
CA SER A 8 35.82 -3.53 24.77
C SER A 8 35.31 -2.84 26.04
N ALA A 9 34.09 -2.29 26.00
CA ALA A 9 33.20 -2.06 27.15
C ALA A 9 31.77 -1.88 26.59
N ILE A 10 30.96 -2.94 26.58
CA ILE A 10 29.94 -3.25 27.60
C ILE A 10 28.84 -2.17 27.63
N TRP A 11 27.71 -2.46 26.97
CA TRP A 11 26.39 -2.11 27.49
C TRP A 11 25.47 -3.33 27.48
N ALA A 12 24.70 -3.41 28.55
CA ALA A 12 24.08 -4.59 29.13
C ALA A 12 23.01 -5.24 28.24
N ARG A 13 23.15 -6.57 28.08
CA ARG A 13 21.99 -7.46 27.95
C ARG A 13 21.16 -7.36 29.22
N THR A 14 20.03 -6.67 29.15
CA THR A 14 18.91 -6.92 30.05
C THR A 14 18.22 -8.18 29.58
N THR A 15 18.64 -9.32 30.12
CA THR A 15 17.84 -10.54 30.13
C THR A 15 16.51 -10.25 30.83
N ARG A 16 15.42 -10.22 30.09
CA ARG A 16 14.07 -10.43 30.61
C ARG A 16 13.55 -11.80 30.16
N PRO A 17 12.70 -12.43 30.98
CA PRO A 17 12.63 -13.88 31.09
C PRO A 17 11.86 -14.49 29.92
N SER A 18 12.32 -15.67 29.51
CA SER A 18 11.60 -16.62 28.67
C SER A 18 10.19 -16.84 29.20
N ARG A 19 9.20 -16.17 28.59
CA ARG A 19 7.80 -16.54 28.75
C ARG A 19 7.57 -17.81 27.94
N VAL A 20 7.36 -18.88 28.68
CA VAL A 20 6.82 -20.15 28.21
C VAL A 20 5.55 -19.84 27.42
N PHE A 21 5.55 -20.17 26.12
CA PHE A 21 4.34 -20.24 25.31
C PHE A 21 3.41 -21.26 25.96
N ASN A 22 2.40 -20.77 26.69
CA ASN A 22 1.26 -21.58 27.06
C ASN A 22 0.45 -21.82 25.79
N THR A 23 0.59 -23.02 25.24
CA THR A 23 -0.22 -23.55 24.14
C THR A 23 -1.60 -23.93 24.68
N SER A 24 -2.40 -22.94 25.07
CA SER A 24 -3.83 -23.14 25.26
C SER A 24 -4.50 -23.12 23.88
N ARG A 25 -4.73 -24.30 23.32
CA ARG A 25 -5.60 -24.51 22.15
C ARG A 25 -6.96 -23.84 22.39
N PRO A 26 -7.41 -22.92 21.53
CA PRO A 26 -8.81 -22.51 21.54
C PRO A 26 -9.68 -23.70 21.14
N SER A 27 -10.81 -23.86 21.83
CA SER A 27 -11.76 -24.95 21.63
C SER A 27 -12.29 -25.01 20.19
N PRO A 28 -12.64 -26.20 19.64
CA PRO A 28 -13.00 -26.35 18.22
C PRO A 28 -14.39 -25.79 17.86
N SER A 29 -15.15 -25.23 18.81
CA SER A 29 -16.59 -25.05 18.68
C SER A 29 -17.07 -23.67 18.21
N SER A 30 -16.23 -22.62 18.15
CA SER A 30 -16.65 -21.33 17.55
C SER A 30 -16.26 -21.18 16.07
N ARG A 31 -15.44 -22.08 15.52
CA ARG A 31 -14.90 -21.99 14.14
C ARG A 31 -15.88 -22.33 13.01
N TYR A 32 -17.13 -22.66 13.32
CA TYR A 32 -18.09 -23.17 12.34
C TYR A 32 -19.28 -22.24 12.02
N ALA A 33 -19.30 -21.02 12.56
CA ALA A 33 -20.43 -20.12 12.37
C ALA A 33 -20.34 -19.18 11.15
N PHE A 34 -19.17 -19.04 10.50
CA PHE A 34 -18.98 -18.04 9.43
C PHE A 34 -19.28 -18.51 8.00
N TRP A 35 -19.77 -19.75 7.81
CA TRP A 35 -19.92 -20.32 6.47
C TRP A 35 -21.38 -20.54 6.08
N ARG A 36 -22.03 -19.46 5.65
CA ARG A 36 -23.18 -19.52 4.74
C ARG A 36 -23.06 -18.41 3.70
N GLY A 37 -22.62 -18.78 2.49
CA GLY A 37 -22.49 -17.84 1.38
C GLY A 37 -21.89 -18.47 0.13
N LEU A 38 -22.42 -19.60 -0.34
CA LEU A 38 -22.10 -20.12 -1.68
C LEU A 38 -23.18 -19.64 -2.65
N ARG A 39 -23.05 -18.44 -3.25
CA ARG A 39 -23.85 -18.06 -4.43
C ARG A 39 -23.12 -17.18 -5.45
N THR A 40 -23.50 -17.50 -6.69
CA THR A 40 -23.30 -16.96 -8.05
C THR A 40 -22.27 -15.87 -8.33
N LEU A 41 -21.25 -16.28 -9.08
CA LEU A 41 -20.31 -15.45 -9.83
C LEU A 41 -21.00 -14.71 -11.00
N PRO A 42 -20.42 -13.60 -11.50
CA PRO A 42 -20.93 -12.88 -12.67
C PRO A 42 -21.15 -13.79 -13.88
N ALA A 43 -22.08 -13.39 -14.75
CA ALA A 43 -22.47 -14.14 -15.95
C ALA A 43 -21.23 -14.57 -16.76
N ALA A 44 -21.35 -15.72 -17.44
CA ALA A 44 -20.27 -16.41 -18.18
C ALA A 44 -19.57 -15.58 -19.28
N ASP A 45 -19.99 -14.34 -19.50
CA ASP A 45 -19.59 -13.45 -20.59
C ASP A 45 -18.81 -12.20 -20.12
N ASP A 46 -18.61 -11.99 -18.82
CA ASP A 46 -17.76 -10.88 -18.35
C ASP A 46 -16.28 -11.30 -18.30
N TYR A 47 -15.60 -11.14 -19.43
CA TYR A 47 -14.15 -11.34 -19.53
C TYR A 47 -13.32 -10.16 -19.04
N SER A 48 -13.95 -9.11 -18.48
CA SER A 48 -13.23 -7.89 -18.11
C SER A 48 -12.41 -8.02 -16.84
N ARG A 49 -12.76 -8.95 -15.95
CA ARG A 49 -12.09 -9.16 -14.67
C ARG A 49 -11.88 -10.64 -14.35
N ALA A 50 -10.70 -10.97 -13.81
CA ALA A 50 -10.40 -12.30 -13.30
C ALA A 50 -9.89 -12.23 -11.85
N ARG A 51 -10.63 -12.84 -10.91
CA ARG A 51 -10.18 -13.09 -9.53
C ARG A 51 -9.58 -14.49 -9.45
N LEU A 52 -8.48 -14.65 -8.73
CA LEU A 52 -7.73 -15.89 -8.60
C LEU A 52 -7.52 -16.23 -7.11
N ARG A 53 -8.60 -16.48 -6.38
CA ARG A 53 -8.56 -16.85 -4.96
C ARG A 53 -8.91 -18.32 -4.74
N TYR A 54 -10.06 -18.75 -5.21
CA TYR A 54 -10.58 -20.10 -4.95
C TYR A 54 -10.40 -21.05 -6.14
N SER A 55 -10.50 -22.35 -5.88
CA SER A 55 -10.41 -23.41 -6.91
C SER A 55 -11.32 -23.16 -8.12
N ILE A 56 -12.57 -22.73 -7.88
CA ILE A 56 -13.56 -22.46 -8.92
C ILE A 56 -13.11 -21.30 -9.83
N GLU A 57 -12.55 -20.25 -9.25
CA GLU A 57 -12.11 -19.06 -9.97
C GLU A 57 -10.81 -19.35 -10.74
N LEU A 58 -9.89 -20.12 -10.16
CA LEU A 58 -8.69 -20.60 -10.85
C LEU A 58 -9.04 -21.44 -12.08
N LYS A 59 -10.05 -22.32 -11.97
CA LYS A 59 -10.55 -23.11 -13.09
C LYS A 59 -11.16 -22.24 -14.18
N GLN A 60 -11.88 -21.18 -13.80
CA GLN A 60 -12.42 -20.20 -14.75
C GLN A 60 -11.30 -19.40 -15.40
N GLY A 61 -10.33 -18.91 -14.64
CA GLY A 61 -9.16 -18.21 -15.15
C GLY A 61 -8.33 -19.07 -16.11
N PHE A 62 -8.18 -20.37 -15.85
CA PHE A 62 -7.50 -21.27 -16.78
C PHE A 62 -8.29 -21.46 -18.09
N ARG A 63 -9.63 -21.58 -18.02
CA ARG A 63 -10.48 -21.62 -19.22
C ARG A 63 -10.40 -20.31 -20.02
N LEU A 64 -10.39 -19.18 -19.33
CA LEU A 64 -10.20 -17.86 -19.92
C LEU A 64 -8.85 -17.79 -20.65
N LEU A 65 -7.76 -18.19 -19.99
CA LEU A 65 -6.43 -18.26 -20.59
C LEU A 65 -6.44 -19.09 -21.87
N LEU A 66 -6.98 -20.31 -21.84
CA LEU A 66 -7.06 -21.15 -23.04
C LEU A 66 -7.90 -20.52 -24.15
N SER A 67 -8.96 -19.79 -23.80
CA SER A 67 -9.81 -19.08 -24.76
C SER A 67 -9.06 -17.92 -25.42
N ILE A 68 -8.36 -17.09 -24.64
CA ILE A 68 -7.51 -16.01 -25.17
C ILE A 68 -6.38 -16.58 -26.04
N LEU A 69 -5.76 -17.69 -25.63
CA LEU A 69 -4.70 -18.32 -26.42
C LEU A 69 -5.22 -18.86 -27.77
N LYS A 70 -6.50 -19.25 -27.86
CA LYS A 70 -7.16 -19.64 -29.12
C LYS A 70 -7.56 -18.42 -29.94
N GLU A 71 -8.11 -17.42 -29.28
CA GLU A 71 -8.63 -16.18 -29.87
C GLU A 71 -8.05 -14.96 -29.13
N PRO A 72 -6.87 -14.46 -29.57
CA PRO A 72 -6.15 -13.38 -28.87
C PRO A 72 -6.94 -12.08 -28.71
N GLN A 73 -8.00 -11.86 -29.51
CA GLN A 73 -8.84 -10.67 -29.38
C GLN A 73 -9.59 -10.61 -28.06
N LEU A 74 -9.89 -11.76 -27.43
CA LEU A 74 -10.51 -11.83 -26.11
C LEU A 74 -9.62 -11.21 -25.03
N GLY A 75 -8.29 -11.26 -25.20
CA GLY A 75 -7.34 -10.66 -24.26
C GLY A 75 -7.50 -9.14 -24.12
N ARG A 76 -8.07 -8.46 -25.12
CA ARG A 76 -8.34 -7.01 -25.06
C ARG A 76 -9.46 -6.65 -24.08
N GLN A 77 -10.34 -7.62 -23.79
CA GLN A 77 -11.44 -7.43 -22.86
C GLN A 77 -10.96 -7.51 -21.42
N LEU A 78 -9.95 -8.34 -21.11
CA LEU A 78 -9.41 -8.50 -19.76
C LEU A 78 -8.67 -7.23 -19.29
N LYS A 79 -9.29 -6.51 -18.36
CA LYS A 79 -8.82 -5.24 -17.79
C LYS A 79 -8.31 -5.36 -16.36
N GLU A 80 -8.85 -6.27 -15.57
CA GLU A 80 -8.52 -6.39 -14.16
C GLU A 80 -8.15 -7.83 -13.77
N ILE A 81 -7.06 -7.98 -13.03
CA ILE A 81 -6.67 -9.25 -12.41
C ILE A 81 -6.50 -9.04 -10.91
N VAL A 82 -7.12 -9.91 -10.13
CA VAL A 82 -7.06 -9.93 -8.67
C VAL A 82 -6.46 -11.26 -8.23
N LEU A 83 -5.15 -11.27 -7.96
CA LEU A 83 -4.42 -12.39 -7.38
C LEU A 83 -4.52 -12.34 -5.85
N ASP A 84 -5.68 -12.74 -5.38
CA ASP A 84 -6.03 -12.72 -3.96
C ASP A 84 -5.77 -14.09 -3.34
N ARG A 85 -4.49 -14.45 -3.29
CA ARG A 85 -4.01 -15.65 -2.62
C ARG A 85 -2.56 -15.48 -2.20
N THR A 86 -2.30 -15.73 -0.94
CA THR A 86 -0.97 -15.73 -0.31
C THR A 86 -0.63 -17.16 0.12
N SER A 87 0.66 -17.50 0.16
CA SER A 87 1.13 -18.72 0.82
C SER A 87 1.10 -18.47 2.32
N SER A 88 0.40 -19.34 3.06
CA SER A 88 0.35 -19.27 4.52
C SER A 88 1.76 -19.34 5.11
N LEU A 89 1.95 -18.63 6.23
CA LEU A 89 3.26 -18.41 6.87
C LEU A 89 4.01 -19.72 7.19
N ASP A 90 3.30 -20.83 7.43
CA ASP A 90 3.91 -22.17 7.61
C ASP A 90 4.74 -22.66 6.43
N TRP A 91 4.54 -22.12 5.22
CA TRP A 91 5.12 -22.64 3.98
C TRP A 91 6.08 -21.67 3.32
N ARG A 92 6.32 -20.48 3.91
CA ARG A 92 7.29 -19.50 3.36
C ARG A 92 8.71 -20.05 3.51
N GLY A 93 9.17 -20.76 2.48
CA GLY A 93 10.56 -21.21 2.32
C GLY A 93 10.85 -22.67 2.65
N GLU A 94 10.03 -23.37 3.44
CA GLU A 94 10.34 -24.77 3.82
C GLU A 94 9.96 -25.81 2.74
N HIS A 95 8.99 -25.48 1.88
CA HIS A 95 8.40 -26.42 0.93
C HIS A 95 8.16 -25.77 -0.43
N GLY A 96 9.24 -25.74 -1.21
CA GLY A 96 9.15 -25.29 -2.58
C GLY A 96 8.21 -26.15 -3.46
N TYR A 97 7.70 -25.58 -4.56
CA TYR A 97 6.91 -26.26 -5.55
C TYR A 97 7.66 -27.45 -6.17
N LYS A 98 7.15 -28.64 -5.93
CA LYS A 98 7.64 -29.88 -6.55
C LYS A 98 6.82 -30.19 -7.79
N ILE A 99 7.49 -30.51 -8.89
CA ILE A 99 6.85 -31.01 -10.12
C ILE A 99 6.08 -32.30 -9.80
N GLN A 100 4.82 -32.36 -10.21
CA GLN A 100 3.92 -33.49 -9.99
C GLN A 100 3.46 -34.11 -11.31
N PRO A 101 3.01 -35.38 -11.32
CA PRO A 101 2.33 -35.94 -12.48
C PRO A 101 1.20 -35.03 -12.96
N THR A 102 1.17 -34.71 -14.26
CA THR A 102 0.16 -33.83 -14.86
C THR A 102 -1.24 -34.41 -14.67
N LYS A 103 -2.19 -33.59 -14.23
CA LYS A 103 -3.58 -34.00 -13.96
C LYS A 103 -4.59 -33.38 -14.95
N ALA A 104 -4.29 -32.22 -15.51
CA ALA A 104 -5.15 -31.57 -16.49
C ALA A 104 -5.10 -32.28 -17.85
N VAL A 105 -6.28 -32.52 -18.44
CA VAL A 105 -6.40 -33.04 -19.80
C VAL A 105 -6.55 -31.86 -20.75
N VAL A 106 -5.50 -31.55 -21.51
CA VAL A 106 -5.49 -30.49 -22.53
C VAL A 106 -5.23 -31.08 -23.92
N THR A 107 -5.71 -30.41 -24.97
CA THR A 107 -5.42 -30.83 -26.35
C THR A 107 -3.96 -30.58 -26.70
N ALA A 108 -3.40 -31.31 -27.68
CA ALA A 108 -2.03 -31.07 -28.15
C ALA A 108 -1.84 -29.65 -28.70
N GLY A 109 -2.89 -29.05 -29.27
CA GLY A 109 -2.88 -27.65 -29.71
C GLY A 109 -2.79 -26.67 -28.55
N ASP A 110 -3.56 -26.90 -27.49
CA ASP A 110 -3.56 -26.07 -26.28
C ASP A 110 -2.22 -26.14 -25.55
N LEU A 111 -1.63 -27.34 -25.47
CA LEU A 111 -0.31 -27.54 -24.88
C LEU A 111 0.77 -26.71 -25.58
N ARG A 112 0.80 -26.69 -26.93
CA ARG A 112 1.76 -25.88 -27.69
C ARG A 112 1.56 -24.38 -27.46
N ARG A 113 0.31 -23.93 -27.37
CA ARG A 113 -0.02 -22.51 -27.10
C ARG A 113 0.44 -22.10 -25.71
N LEU A 114 0.21 -22.93 -24.69
CA LEU A 114 0.68 -22.70 -23.32
C LEU A 114 2.21 -22.61 -23.27
N GLN A 115 2.93 -23.55 -23.90
CA GLN A 115 4.39 -23.51 -23.98
C GLN A 115 4.90 -22.23 -24.66
N GLN A 116 4.23 -21.77 -25.71
CA GLN A 116 4.59 -20.52 -26.36
C GLN A 116 4.33 -19.30 -25.47
N ALA A 117 3.21 -19.26 -24.75
CA ALA A 117 2.90 -18.18 -23.82
C ALA A 117 3.92 -18.10 -22.68
N ILE A 118 4.34 -19.25 -22.15
CA ILE A 118 5.39 -19.34 -21.12
C ILE A 118 6.74 -18.83 -21.64
N ARG A 119 7.10 -19.11 -22.91
CA ARG A 119 8.30 -18.51 -23.51
C ARG A 119 8.18 -17.00 -23.67
N ASN A 120 6.99 -16.51 -24.02
CA ASN A 120 6.75 -15.09 -24.27
C ASN A 120 6.84 -14.23 -23.00
N ILE A 121 6.69 -14.80 -21.80
CA ILE A 121 6.88 -14.07 -20.54
C ILE A 121 8.36 -13.90 -20.12
N GLY A 122 9.30 -14.28 -21.00
CA GLY A 122 10.72 -14.02 -20.81
C GLY A 122 11.42 -14.97 -19.83
N ILE A 123 10.89 -16.19 -19.66
CA ILE A 123 11.58 -17.24 -18.89
C ILE A 123 12.59 -17.94 -19.79
N GLU A 124 13.88 -17.77 -19.52
CA GLU A 124 14.96 -18.42 -20.28
C GLU A 124 15.30 -19.82 -19.74
N ASP A 125 15.19 -20.02 -18.42
CA ASP A 125 15.50 -21.28 -17.76
C ASP A 125 14.50 -22.39 -18.10
N TRP A 126 14.98 -23.51 -18.63
CA TRP A 126 14.14 -24.63 -19.04
C TRP A 126 13.43 -25.28 -17.85
N ASP A 127 14.08 -25.34 -16.69
CA ASP A 127 13.49 -25.92 -15.48
C ASP A 127 12.36 -25.03 -14.95
N GLU A 128 12.52 -23.71 -14.99
CA GLU A 128 11.46 -22.75 -14.67
C GLU A 128 10.29 -22.85 -15.65
N GLN A 129 10.54 -22.93 -16.97
CA GLN A 129 9.47 -23.15 -17.95
C GLN A 129 8.70 -24.45 -17.68
N ALA A 130 9.42 -25.53 -17.35
CA ALA A 130 8.82 -26.81 -17.01
C ALA A 130 7.98 -26.75 -15.72
N ARG A 131 8.47 -26.05 -14.69
CA ARG A 131 7.71 -25.80 -13.45
C ARG A 131 6.45 -24.99 -13.73
N PHE A 132 6.54 -23.89 -14.48
CA PHE A 132 5.40 -23.06 -14.86
C PHE A 132 4.33 -23.87 -15.60
N LEU A 133 4.76 -24.67 -16.57
CA LEU A 133 3.87 -25.54 -17.33
C LEU A 133 3.23 -26.60 -16.42
N ASN A 134 4.02 -27.18 -15.50
CA ASN A 134 3.51 -28.17 -14.56
C ASN A 134 2.45 -27.58 -13.63
N MET A 135 2.66 -26.36 -13.12
CA MET A 135 1.71 -25.64 -12.27
C MET A 135 0.35 -25.48 -12.99
N VAL A 136 0.34 -24.92 -14.20
CA VAL A 136 -0.93 -24.66 -14.91
C VAL A 136 -1.63 -25.92 -15.42
N LEU A 137 -0.93 -27.06 -15.50
CA LEU A 137 -1.48 -28.35 -15.88
C LEU A 137 -1.87 -29.23 -14.67
N GLN A 138 -1.83 -28.71 -13.44
CA GLN A 138 -2.40 -29.40 -12.29
C GLN A 138 -3.93 -29.26 -12.24
N ASP A 139 -4.57 -30.14 -11.46
CA ASP A 139 -6.00 -30.01 -11.18
C ASP A 139 -6.26 -28.82 -10.25
N PHE A 140 -7.32 -28.07 -10.53
CA PHE A 140 -7.80 -27.00 -9.67
C PHE A 140 -8.90 -27.47 -8.71
N ASN A 141 -9.49 -28.66 -8.88
CA ASN A 141 -10.65 -29.12 -8.10
C ASN A 141 -10.34 -29.52 -6.64
N TYR A 142 -9.08 -29.44 -6.19
CA TYR A 142 -8.71 -29.85 -4.84
C TYR A 142 -8.95 -28.71 -3.84
N PHE A 143 -9.76 -28.96 -2.81
CA PHE A 143 -10.19 -27.96 -1.82
C PHE A 143 -9.46 -28.21 -0.50
N GLU A 144 -8.21 -27.76 -0.41
CA GLU A 144 -7.54 -27.61 0.89
C GLU A 144 -7.14 -26.15 1.03
N LEU A 145 -7.68 -25.49 2.06
CA LEU A 145 -7.39 -24.11 2.44
C LEU A 145 -5.88 -23.86 2.63
N CYS A 146 -5.12 -24.93 2.92
CA CYS A 146 -3.68 -24.91 3.15
C CYS A 146 -2.83 -25.53 2.01
N ASP A 147 -3.38 -25.77 0.81
CA ASP A 147 -2.58 -26.31 -0.31
C ASP A 147 -1.70 -25.21 -0.91
N ALA A 148 -0.42 -25.21 -0.54
CA ALA A 148 0.62 -24.40 -1.19
C ALA A 148 0.61 -24.58 -2.72
N GLY A 149 0.21 -25.76 -3.22
CA GLY A 149 0.04 -26.03 -4.62
C GLY A 149 -0.95 -25.11 -5.33
N LEU A 150 -2.07 -24.74 -4.71
CA LEU A 150 -3.03 -23.80 -5.30
C LEU A 150 -2.45 -22.37 -5.39
N PHE A 151 -1.64 -21.97 -4.41
CA PHE A 151 -0.92 -20.69 -4.44
C PHE A 151 0.01 -20.61 -5.66
N TYR A 152 0.88 -21.59 -5.86
CA TYR A 152 1.78 -21.62 -7.02
C TYR A 152 1.02 -21.66 -8.36
N ARG A 153 -0.10 -22.39 -8.41
CA ARG A 153 -0.99 -22.43 -9.59
C ARG A 153 -1.60 -21.06 -9.89
N ALA A 154 -2.04 -20.33 -8.86
CA ALA A 154 -2.58 -18.98 -8.99
C ALA A 154 -1.54 -18.00 -9.53
N GLN A 155 -0.33 -18.05 -8.98
CA GLN A 155 0.82 -17.23 -9.43
C GLN A 155 1.11 -17.48 -10.92
N ALA A 156 1.27 -18.75 -11.32
CA ALA A 156 1.54 -19.08 -12.73
C ALA A 156 0.42 -18.62 -13.67
N LEU A 157 -0.84 -18.83 -13.26
CA LEU A 157 -2.00 -18.42 -14.05
C LEU A 157 -2.10 -16.89 -14.18
N ALA A 158 -1.84 -16.14 -13.12
CA ALA A 158 -1.83 -14.67 -13.13
C ALA A 158 -0.80 -14.14 -14.13
N ALA A 159 0.45 -14.62 -14.06
CA ALA A 159 1.51 -14.19 -14.97
C ALA A 159 1.15 -14.42 -16.46
N LEU A 160 0.55 -15.58 -16.77
CA LEU A 160 0.13 -15.88 -18.15
C LEU A 160 -1.07 -15.04 -18.59
N LEU A 161 -2.08 -14.84 -17.74
CA LEU A 161 -3.23 -14.00 -18.07
C LEU A 161 -2.80 -12.55 -18.32
N ILE A 162 -1.89 -12.02 -17.52
CA ILE A 162 -1.33 -10.68 -17.69
C ILE A 162 -0.60 -10.56 -19.02
N SER A 163 0.20 -11.57 -19.39
CA SER A 163 1.03 -11.48 -20.60
C SER A 163 0.24 -11.56 -21.90
N VAL A 164 -0.97 -12.12 -21.87
CA VAL A 164 -1.86 -12.22 -23.04
C VAL A 164 -3.02 -11.22 -22.99
N GLY A 165 -3.19 -10.51 -21.88
CA GLY A 165 -4.28 -9.57 -21.62
C GLY A 165 -3.88 -8.10 -21.77
N ALA A 166 -4.87 -7.23 -21.95
CA ALA A 166 -4.70 -5.77 -21.92
C ALA A 166 -5.00 -5.21 -20.52
N VAL A 167 -4.33 -5.78 -19.52
CA VAL A 167 -4.59 -5.53 -18.10
C VAL A 167 -4.21 -4.10 -17.71
N GLU A 168 -5.16 -3.38 -17.13
CA GLU A 168 -5.01 -2.00 -16.64
C GLU A 168 -4.99 -1.93 -15.11
N LYS A 169 -5.57 -2.92 -14.44
CA LYS A 169 -5.68 -3.00 -12.97
C LYS A 169 -5.15 -4.34 -12.47
N LEU A 170 -4.28 -4.29 -11.48
CA LEU A 170 -3.71 -5.49 -10.85
C LEU A 170 -3.82 -5.36 -9.33
N ALA A 171 -4.47 -6.32 -8.69
CA ALA A 171 -4.46 -6.43 -7.24
C ALA A 171 -3.79 -7.74 -6.82
N PHE A 172 -2.88 -7.71 -5.84
CA PHE A 172 -2.23 -8.92 -5.33
C PHE A 172 -1.69 -8.77 -3.92
N GLY A 173 -1.65 -9.87 -3.18
CA GLY A 173 -0.93 -9.93 -1.89
C GLY A 173 0.58 -9.96 -2.12
N PRO A 174 1.34 -8.98 -1.59
CA PRO A 174 2.77 -8.91 -1.87
C PRO A 174 3.58 -10.03 -1.21
N TYR A 175 4.75 -10.29 -1.78
CA TYR A 175 5.80 -11.12 -1.21
C TYR A 175 7.01 -10.23 -1.04
N GLY A 176 7.51 -10.09 0.19
CA GLY A 176 8.72 -9.31 0.45
C GLY A 176 9.96 -9.90 -0.22
N GLU A 177 10.99 -9.08 -0.39
CA GLU A 177 12.22 -9.45 -1.11
C GLU A 177 12.98 -10.63 -0.49
N HIS A 178 12.75 -10.91 0.81
CA HIS A 178 13.39 -11.95 1.61
C HIS A 178 13.12 -13.41 1.17
N PHE A 179 12.21 -13.66 0.22
CA PHE A 179 11.90 -15.01 -0.28
C PHE A 179 12.15 -15.17 -1.80
N PRO A 180 13.43 -15.16 -2.26
CA PRO A 180 13.80 -15.19 -3.68
C PRO A 180 13.70 -16.60 -4.31
N GLY A 181 12.65 -17.35 -4.01
CA GLY A 181 12.43 -18.66 -4.63
C GLY A 181 12.21 -18.54 -6.15
N THR A 182 12.87 -19.39 -6.94
CA THR A 182 12.62 -19.52 -8.39
C THR A 182 11.20 -20.00 -8.73
N GLU A 183 10.42 -20.30 -7.70
CA GLU A 183 9.08 -20.89 -7.77
C GLU A 183 7.97 -19.84 -7.65
N PHE A 184 8.30 -18.60 -7.25
CA PHE A 184 7.38 -17.46 -7.20
C PHE A 184 7.21 -16.85 -8.60
N GLY A 185 6.57 -17.61 -9.48
CA GLY A 185 6.53 -17.32 -10.91
C GLY A 185 6.00 -15.94 -11.29
N PHE A 186 4.94 -15.46 -10.62
CA PHE A 186 4.37 -14.13 -10.90
C PHE A 186 5.22 -13.00 -10.32
N HIS A 187 5.73 -13.13 -9.10
CA HIS A 187 6.65 -12.14 -8.52
C HIS A 187 7.92 -11.98 -9.38
N ASN A 188 8.53 -13.10 -9.79
CA ASN A 188 9.70 -13.09 -10.68
C ASN A 188 9.38 -12.48 -12.05
N TYR A 189 8.18 -12.72 -12.57
CA TYR A 189 7.71 -12.07 -13.79
C TYR A 189 7.61 -10.53 -13.64
N LEU A 190 7.02 -10.02 -12.55
CA LEU A 190 7.01 -8.58 -12.27
C LEU A 190 8.42 -8.01 -12.16
N ARG A 191 9.32 -8.67 -11.43
CA ARG A 191 10.71 -8.24 -11.27
C ARG A 191 11.45 -8.14 -12.61
N ARG A 192 11.26 -9.11 -13.51
CA ARG A 192 11.83 -9.05 -14.87
C ARG A 192 11.30 -7.87 -15.67
N MET A 193 10.00 -7.60 -15.59
CA MET A 193 9.39 -6.47 -16.30
C MET A 193 9.85 -5.13 -15.72
N ALA A 194 9.99 -5.02 -14.40
CA ALA A 194 10.50 -3.82 -13.72
C ALA A 194 11.99 -3.54 -14.04
N ALA A 195 12.79 -4.58 -14.22
CA ALA A 195 14.20 -4.47 -14.61
C ALA A 195 14.40 -4.21 -16.11
N SER A 196 13.40 -4.49 -16.95
CA SER A 196 13.49 -4.27 -18.39
C SER A 196 13.40 -2.79 -18.75
N ARG A 197 14.29 -2.32 -19.65
CA ARG A 197 14.20 -0.97 -20.23
C ARG A 197 13.02 -0.81 -21.18
N GLU A 198 12.65 -1.90 -21.85
CA GLU A 198 11.53 -1.98 -22.79
C GLU A 198 10.67 -3.18 -22.39
N PRO A 199 9.79 -3.03 -21.38
CA PRO A 199 8.95 -4.12 -20.93
C PRO A 199 7.99 -4.53 -22.06
N THR A 200 8.01 -5.82 -22.41
CA THR A 200 7.17 -6.38 -23.50
C THR A 200 5.75 -6.68 -23.03
N ALA A 201 5.49 -6.59 -21.73
CA ALA A 201 4.20 -6.78 -21.09
C ALA A 201 4.01 -5.73 -19.98
N LEU A 202 2.83 -5.71 -19.34
CA LEU A 202 2.45 -4.69 -18.34
C LEU A 202 2.42 -3.25 -18.88
N THR A 203 2.49 -3.07 -20.20
CA THR A 203 2.51 -1.74 -20.84
C THR A 203 1.20 -0.97 -20.68
N ASN A 204 0.10 -1.66 -20.37
CA ASN A 204 -1.20 -1.03 -20.10
C ASN A 204 -1.50 -0.94 -18.60
N LEU A 205 -0.65 -1.46 -17.72
CA LEU A 205 -0.92 -1.49 -16.29
C LEU A 205 -0.84 -0.08 -15.70
N ARG A 206 -1.98 0.43 -15.21
CA ARG A 206 -2.14 1.78 -14.67
C ARG A 206 -2.34 1.81 -13.17
N HIS A 207 -3.01 0.80 -12.62
CA HIS A 207 -3.37 0.78 -11.20
C HIS A 207 -2.92 -0.52 -10.54
N VAL A 208 -2.14 -0.40 -9.47
CA VAL A 208 -1.70 -1.52 -8.64
C VAL A 208 -2.24 -1.38 -7.23
N ARG A 209 -2.84 -2.45 -6.71
CA ARG A 209 -3.37 -2.53 -5.35
C ARG A 209 -2.75 -3.71 -4.61
N PHE A 210 -2.03 -3.44 -3.54
CA PHE A 210 -1.49 -4.45 -2.65
C PHE A 210 -2.55 -4.85 -1.63
N LEU A 211 -2.83 -6.15 -1.55
CA LEU A 211 -3.88 -6.71 -0.70
C LEU A 211 -3.29 -7.25 0.61
N PRO A 212 -3.95 -7.03 1.76
CA PRO A 212 -3.52 -7.62 3.03
C PRO A 212 -3.61 -9.16 2.97
N ASP A 213 -2.84 -9.86 3.81
CA ASP A 213 -2.89 -11.31 3.87
C ASP A 213 -4.24 -11.72 4.44
N SER A 214 -5.03 -12.45 3.66
CA SER A 214 -6.34 -12.95 4.09
C SER A 214 -6.40 -14.46 4.18
N ASP A 215 -5.30 -15.15 3.87
CA ASP A 215 -5.20 -16.62 3.91
C ASP A 215 -4.20 -17.10 5.00
N SER A 216 -3.45 -16.19 5.62
CA SER A 216 -2.57 -16.53 6.74
C SER A 216 -3.37 -16.91 7.98
N ILE A 217 -3.20 -18.15 8.44
CA ILE A 217 -3.82 -18.66 9.67
C ILE A 217 -3.21 -18.09 10.96
N TYR A 218 -2.11 -17.33 10.85
CA TYR A 218 -1.46 -16.65 11.98
C TYR A 218 -1.62 -15.13 11.92
N GLU A 219 -1.98 -14.57 10.76
CA GLU A 219 -2.38 -13.17 10.71
C GLU A 219 -3.82 -13.09 11.17
N ASP A 220 -3.97 -12.64 12.40
CA ASP A 220 -5.26 -12.24 12.91
C ASP A 220 -5.69 -10.98 12.14
N THR A 221 -6.76 -11.12 11.36
CA THR A 221 -7.31 -10.04 10.51
C THR A 221 -7.70 -8.79 11.30
N ARG A 222 -7.73 -8.84 12.64
CA ARG A 222 -7.89 -7.66 13.50
C ARG A 222 -6.68 -6.74 13.47
N PHE A 223 -5.49 -7.23 13.13
CA PHE A 223 -4.25 -6.46 13.07
C PHE A 223 -3.93 -6.02 11.64
N TYR A 224 -2.99 -5.08 11.51
CA TYR A 224 -2.40 -4.72 10.22
C TYR A 224 -1.51 -5.87 9.72
N SER A 225 -1.55 -6.14 8.41
CA SER A 225 -0.61 -7.08 7.80
C SER A 225 0.77 -6.44 7.64
N GLU A 226 1.81 -7.12 8.12
CA GLU A 226 3.20 -6.69 7.96
C GLU A 226 3.74 -7.06 6.58
N TYR A 227 4.21 -6.05 5.84
CA TYR A 227 4.78 -6.26 4.50
C TYR A 227 5.99 -5.40 4.21
N ASP A 228 6.81 -5.90 3.28
CA ASP A 228 7.88 -5.16 2.64
C ASP A 228 7.30 -4.20 1.58
N ILE A 229 6.86 -3.03 2.04
CA ILE A 229 6.29 -1.97 1.21
C ILE A 229 7.31 -1.47 0.19
N TYR A 230 8.60 -1.46 0.53
CA TYR A 230 9.66 -1.03 -0.37
C TYR A 230 9.86 -1.98 -1.55
N GLY A 231 9.93 -3.28 -1.30
CA GLY A 231 9.90 -4.30 -2.34
C GLY A 231 8.68 -4.15 -3.24
N CYS A 232 7.50 -3.90 -2.67
CA CYS A 232 6.27 -3.66 -3.43
C CYS A 232 6.41 -2.49 -4.41
N LEU A 233 6.89 -1.35 -3.94
CA LEU A 233 7.10 -0.17 -4.77
C LEU A 233 8.15 -0.46 -5.86
N ASN A 234 9.25 -1.13 -5.53
CA ASN A 234 10.31 -1.47 -6.47
C ASN A 234 9.83 -2.38 -7.63
N LEU A 235 8.83 -3.23 -7.40
CA LEU A 235 8.24 -4.09 -8.44
C LEU A 235 7.49 -3.31 -9.54
N VAL A 236 7.01 -2.11 -9.25
CA VAL A 236 6.06 -1.42 -10.14
C VAL A 236 6.45 0.02 -10.49
N ARG A 237 7.33 0.65 -9.71
CA ARG A 237 7.66 2.09 -9.81
C ARG A 237 8.16 2.53 -11.19
N LYS A 238 8.84 1.64 -11.93
CA LYS A 238 9.41 1.95 -13.26
C LYS A 238 8.51 1.56 -14.43
N LEU A 239 7.35 0.95 -14.18
CA LEU A 239 6.44 0.56 -15.26
C LEU A 239 6.00 1.81 -16.05
N PRO A 240 5.85 1.71 -17.39
CA PRO A 240 5.74 2.89 -18.24
C PRO A 240 4.41 3.64 -18.10
N SER A 241 3.32 2.92 -17.83
CA SER A 241 1.96 3.46 -17.78
C SER A 241 1.37 3.49 -16.37
N ILE A 242 2.19 3.22 -15.34
CA ILE A 242 1.69 3.19 -13.97
C ILE A 242 1.27 4.60 -13.54
N GLU A 243 0.07 4.70 -12.99
CA GLU A 243 -0.52 5.93 -12.50
C GLU A 243 -0.71 5.89 -10.99
N SER A 244 -1.21 4.76 -10.45
CA SER A 244 -1.52 4.66 -9.02
C SER A 244 -0.98 3.40 -8.35
N VAL A 245 -0.54 3.56 -7.11
CA VAL A 245 -0.25 2.47 -6.17
C VAL A 245 -1.11 2.61 -4.92
N ARG A 246 -1.69 1.49 -4.47
CA ARG A 246 -2.56 1.45 -3.30
C ARG A 246 -2.16 0.33 -2.34
N PHE A 247 -2.15 0.63 -1.06
CA PHE A 247 -1.97 -0.31 0.05
C PHE A 247 -3.19 -0.21 0.96
N ASP A 248 -3.66 -1.35 1.46
CA ASP A 248 -4.82 -1.42 2.36
C ASP A 248 -4.51 -2.24 3.60
N ALA A 249 -4.78 -1.73 4.81
CA ALA A 249 -4.65 -2.50 6.05
C ALA A 249 -3.24 -3.08 6.28
N MET A 250 -2.20 -2.33 5.92
CA MET A 250 -0.79 -2.76 6.03
C MET A 250 0.02 -1.88 6.96
N THR A 251 1.05 -2.49 7.55
CA THR A 251 2.17 -1.84 8.23
C THR A 251 3.50 -2.31 7.62
N LEU A 252 4.59 -1.60 7.90
CA LEU A 252 5.93 -1.98 7.47
C LEU A 252 6.40 -3.20 8.29
N GLY A 253 6.87 -4.25 7.61
CA GLY A 253 7.43 -5.42 8.30
C GLY A 253 8.79 -5.12 8.97
N GLU A 254 9.19 -5.96 9.92
CA GLU A 254 10.42 -5.78 10.72
C GLU A 254 11.71 -5.72 9.88
N GLU A 255 11.75 -6.44 8.76
CA GLU A 255 12.86 -6.46 7.80
C GLU A 255 12.33 -5.98 6.45
N PRO A 256 12.20 -4.66 6.23
CA PRO A 256 11.81 -4.15 4.93
C PRO A 256 12.98 -4.24 3.94
N GLY A 257 12.68 -4.39 2.65
CA GLY A 257 13.68 -4.38 1.59
C GLY A 257 14.32 -2.99 1.41
N ILE A 258 15.14 -2.83 0.38
CA ILE A 258 15.82 -1.55 0.15
C ILE A 258 14.82 -0.53 -0.42
N TRP A 259 14.66 0.62 0.25
CA TRP A 259 13.73 1.66 -0.18
C TRP A 259 14.05 2.22 -1.57
N PRO A 260 13.02 2.70 -2.31
CA PRO A 260 13.22 3.24 -3.65
C PRO A 260 14.00 4.57 -3.61
N PRO A 261 14.80 4.87 -4.65
CA PRO A 261 15.42 6.17 -4.78
C PRO A 261 14.39 7.30 -4.89
N PRO A 262 14.69 8.52 -4.40
CA PRO A 262 13.79 9.66 -4.52
C PRO A 262 13.57 10.02 -6.00
N ARG A 263 12.35 10.47 -6.33
CA ARG A 263 11.92 10.86 -7.69
C ARG A 263 12.23 9.81 -8.76
N SER A 264 12.18 8.54 -8.39
CA SER A 264 12.47 7.44 -9.30
C SER A 264 11.22 6.80 -9.90
N ALA A 265 10.07 6.97 -9.26
CA ALA A 265 8.82 6.33 -9.63
C ALA A 265 7.97 7.13 -10.62
N ASN A 266 7.28 6.42 -11.51
CA ASN A 266 6.44 7.00 -12.56
C ASN A 266 4.98 7.28 -12.12
N TYR A 267 4.52 6.67 -11.02
CA TYR A 267 3.17 6.90 -10.52
C TYR A 267 2.98 8.33 -10.02
N THR A 268 1.74 8.81 -10.09
CA THR A 268 1.30 10.15 -9.68
C THR A 268 0.25 10.12 -8.57
N ASP A 269 -0.28 8.94 -8.23
CA ASP A 269 -1.26 8.72 -7.16
C ASP A 269 -0.77 7.64 -6.18
N ILE A 270 -0.63 7.99 -4.90
CA ILE A 270 -0.29 7.06 -3.82
C ILE A 270 -1.44 7.02 -2.82
N MET A 271 -1.94 5.83 -2.53
CA MET A 271 -3.02 5.59 -1.57
C MET A 271 -2.57 4.61 -0.48
N LEU A 272 -2.39 5.11 0.74
CA LEU A 272 -2.14 4.35 1.95
C LEU A 272 -3.44 4.35 2.77
N CYS A 273 -4.32 3.39 2.50
CA CYS A 273 -5.66 3.34 3.06
C CYS A 273 -5.68 2.42 4.28
N HIS A 274 -6.11 2.92 5.43
CA HIS A 274 -6.07 2.18 6.69
C HIS A 274 -4.69 1.56 6.90
N CYS A 275 -3.62 2.35 6.87
CA CYS A 275 -2.25 1.86 7.04
C CYS A 275 -1.63 2.50 8.27
N ALA A 276 -0.77 1.76 8.97
CA ALA A 276 0.05 2.27 10.05
C ALA A 276 1.51 2.28 9.56
N ILE A 277 1.96 3.39 8.97
CA ILE A 277 3.32 3.49 8.41
C ILE A 277 4.16 4.42 9.29
N PRO A 278 5.37 4.02 9.70
CA PRO A 278 6.24 4.91 10.46
C PRO A 278 6.64 6.15 9.66
N ASP A 279 6.86 7.26 10.35
CA ASP A 279 6.98 8.59 9.74
C ASP A 279 8.14 8.74 8.76
N VAL A 280 9.31 8.17 9.07
CA VAL A 280 10.46 8.19 8.17
C VAL A 280 10.12 7.50 6.84
N ASP A 281 9.43 6.37 6.93
CA ASP A 281 9.04 5.57 5.77
C ASP A 281 7.95 6.25 4.95
N LEU A 282 7.02 6.98 5.57
CA LEU A 282 6.07 7.85 4.85
C LEU A 282 6.79 8.89 3.99
N GLY A 283 7.81 9.54 4.56
CA GLY A 283 8.62 10.51 3.82
C GLY A 283 9.30 9.88 2.60
N ILE A 284 9.89 8.70 2.76
CA ILE A 284 10.51 7.91 1.69
C ILE A 284 9.49 7.57 0.59
N ILE A 285 8.32 7.06 0.96
CA ILE A 285 7.25 6.68 0.02
C ILE A 285 6.80 7.91 -0.78
N ILE A 286 6.52 9.04 -0.14
CA ILE A 286 6.09 10.28 -0.80
C ILE A 286 7.17 10.80 -1.77
N ARG A 287 8.43 10.79 -1.33
CA ARG A 287 9.56 11.33 -2.10
C ARG A 287 9.98 10.44 -3.26
N SER A 288 9.55 9.18 -3.29
CA SER A 288 9.87 8.25 -4.39
C SER A 288 9.20 8.64 -5.72
N ALA A 289 8.03 9.29 -5.69
CA ALA A 289 7.32 9.75 -6.88
C ALA A 289 8.06 10.88 -7.62
N LYS A 290 8.05 10.88 -8.95
CA LYS A 290 8.60 11.99 -9.75
C LYS A 290 7.77 13.25 -9.62
N ASN A 291 6.45 13.12 -9.80
CA ASN A 291 5.47 14.21 -9.82
C ASN A 291 4.18 13.73 -9.14
N LEU A 292 4.12 13.79 -7.80
CA LEU A 292 2.93 13.34 -7.08
C LEU A 292 1.80 14.35 -7.29
N GLU A 293 0.65 13.88 -7.75
CA GLU A 293 -0.56 14.68 -7.99
C GLU A 293 -1.65 14.36 -6.97
N ARG A 294 -1.69 13.13 -6.46
CA ARG A 294 -2.71 12.67 -5.52
C ARG A 294 -2.05 11.88 -4.38
N PHE A 295 -2.37 12.24 -3.15
CA PHE A 295 -1.90 11.51 -1.98
C PHE A 295 -3.05 11.25 -1.02
N THR A 296 -3.21 10.01 -0.60
CA THR A 296 -4.12 9.61 0.47
C THR A 296 -3.35 8.85 1.53
N TYR A 297 -3.44 9.30 2.78
CA TYR A 297 -3.00 8.55 3.94
C TYR A 297 -4.07 8.61 5.03
N THR A 298 -4.57 7.46 5.40
CA THR A 298 -5.59 7.31 6.44
C THR A 298 -5.13 6.20 7.38
N VAL A 299 -5.16 6.47 8.68
CA VAL A 299 -4.82 5.50 9.74
C VAL A 299 -6.11 5.07 10.44
N GLY A 300 -6.12 3.89 11.06
CA GLY A 300 -7.33 3.31 11.65
C GLY A 300 -7.91 2.17 10.82
N GLY A 301 -8.86 1.44 11.41
CA GLY A 301 -9.54 0.29 10.80
C GLY A 301 -9.06 -1.07 11.32
N ARG A 302 -7.86 -1.13 11.91
CA ARG A 302 -7.26 -2.33 12.51
C ARG A 302 -6.67 -1.99 13.89
N HIS A 303 -6.32 -3.02 14.66
CA HIS A 303 -5.59 -2.91 15.91
C HIS A 303 -4.08 -2.80 15.65
N GLU A 304 -3.39 -1.96 16.42
CA GLU A 304 -1.93 -1.83 16.40
C GLU A 304 -1.33 -2.55 17.61
N MET A 305 -0.37 -3.45 17.39
CA MET A 305 0.41 -4.05 18.48
C MET A 305 1.26 -2.97 19.17
N ASP A 306 1.95 -2.17 18.37
CA ASP A 306 2.75 -1.04 18.80
C ASP A 306 2.21 0.23 18.16
N TYR A 307 1.95 1.24 18.98
CA TYR A 307 1.45 2.53 18.51
C TYR A 307 2.44 3.18 17.54
N THR A 308 1.99 3.47 16.33
CA THR A 308 2.79 4.09 15.27
C THR A 308 2.45 5.58 15.16
N PRO A 309 3.22 6.48 15.82
CA PRO A 309 2.94 7.91 15.75
C PRO A 309 3.18 8.45 14.35
N VAL A 310 2.31 9.38 13.92
CA VAL A 310 2.49 10.18 12.71
C VAL A 310 2.91 11.59 13.12
N PHE A 311 4.09 12.01 12.67
CA PHE A 311 4.63 13.34 12.94
C PHE A 311 4.20 14.33 11.85
N THR A 312 3.64 15.46 12.26
CA THR A 312 3.03 16.41 11.32
C THR A 312 4.07 17.14 10.48
N HIS A 313 5.17 17.60 11.09
CA HIS A 313 6.18 18.40 10.39
C HIS A 313 6.93 17.62 9.30
N PRO A 314 7.52 16.43 9.56
CA PRO A 314 8.22 15.65 8.53
C PRO A 314 7.31 15.23 7.37
N LEU A 315 6.05 14.89 7.68
CA LEU A 315 5.04 14.58 6.66
C LEU A 315 4.75 15.79 5.75
N LEU A 316 4.49 16.97 6.31
CA LEU A 316 4.26 18.18 5.51
C LEU A 316 5.48 18.54 4.66
N ALA A 317 6.68 18.47 5.25
CA ALA A 317 7.93 18.74 4.55
C ALA A 317 8.11 17.80 3.34
N SER A 318 7.77 16.51 3.51
CA SER A 318 7.84 15.52 2.43
C SER A 318 6.81 15.78 1.33
N LEU A 319 5.59 16.21 1.68
CA LEU A 319 4.55 16.57 0.71
C LEU A 319 4.94 17.83 -0.10
N LEU A 320 5.60 18.81 0.51
CA LEU A 320 6.01 20.06 -0.14
C LEU A 320 7.05 19.89 -1.25
N VAL A 321 7.72 18.74 -1.31
CA VAL A 321 8.53 18.32 -2.47
C VAL A 321 7.70 18.34 -3.77
N HIS A 322 6.38 18.20 -3.65
CA HIS A 322 5.37 18.18 -4.71
C HIS A 322 4.43 19.40 -4.67
N HIS A 323 4.83 20.52 -4.06
CA HIS A 323 4.00 21.71 -3.89
C HIS A 323 3.39 22.28 -5.20
N ASN A 324 4.04 22.04 -6.34
CA ASN A 324 3.59 22.48 -7.67
C ASN A 324 2.93 21.39 -8.51
N THR A 325 2.69 20.20 -7.97
CA THR A 325 2.06 19.09 -8.69
C THR A 325 0.87 18.51 -7.93
N LEU A 326 0.90 18.55 -6.59
CA LEU A 326 -0.15 17.96 -5.75
C LEU A 326 -1.48 18.69 -5.92
N GLU A 327 -2.50 17.98 -6.41
CA GLU A 327 -3.86 18.48 -6.65
C GLU A 327 -4.89 17.92 -5.66
N TYR A 328 -4.63 16.74 -5.09
CA TYR A 328 -5.51 16.07 -4.14
C TYR A 328 -4.72 15.57 -2.93
N LEU A 329 -5.15 15.96 -1.73
CA LEU A 329 -4.58 15.53 -0.47
C LEU A 329 -5.68 15.04 0.48
N ASN A 330 -5.58 13.81 0.95
CA ASN A 330 -6.45 13.24 1.96
C ASN A 330 -5.63 12.69 3.13
N LEU A 331 -5.74 13.29 4.31
CA LEU A 331 -5.01 12.97 5.53
C LEU A 331 -5.97 12.75 6.70
N ASP A 332 -6.26 11.49 7.00
CA ASP A 332 -7.00 11.09 8.21
C ASP A 332 -6.03 10.44 9.19
N ILE A 333 -5.26 11.29 9.87
CA ILE A 333 -4.11 10.91 10.71
C ILE A 333 -4.21 11.45 12.14
N GLU A 334 -5.21 12.29 12.43
CA GLU A 334 -5.26 13.08 13.67
C GLU A 334 -5.30 12.21 14.93
N SER A 335 -5.92 11.03 14.85
CA SER A 335 -5.94 10.04 15.94
C SER A 335 -4.57 9.44 16.26
N HIS A 336 -3.58 9.61 15.38
CA HIS A 336 -2.21 9.07 15.49
C HIS A 336 -1.16 10.18 15.64
N THR A 337 -1.60 11.41 15.85
CA THR A 337 -0.75 12.57 16.06
C THR A 337 -0.94 13.08 17.48
N SER A 338 0.16 13.42 18.16
CA SER A 338 0.09 14.00 19.50
C SER A 338 0.02 15.53 19.45
N GLU A 339 -0.76 16.15 20.34
CA GLU A 339 -0.86 17.61 20.40
C GLU A 339 0.44 18.33 20.79
N PRO A 340 1.28 17.81 21.71
CA PRO A 340 2.58 18.40 21.96
C PRO A 340 3.42 18.47 20.67
N GLU A 341 3.37 17.44 19.84
CA GLU A 341 4.06 17.42 18.54
C GLU A 341 3.57 18.51 17.59
N MET A 342 2.25 18.75 17.54
CA MET A 342 1.67 19.76 16.64
C MET A 342 1.92 21.21 17.07
N PHE A 343 2.08 21.47 18.37
CA PHE A 343 2.00 22.83 18.92
C PHE A 343 3.17 23.26 19.81
N ASP A 344 4.02 22.34 20.25
CA ASP A 344 5.21 22.64 21.04
C ASP A 344 6.48 22.49 20.19
N GLU A 345 7.13 23.61 19.85
CA GLU A 345 8.36 23.63 19.06
C GLU A 345 9.51 22.86 19.74
N SER A 346 9.49 22.72 21.08
CA SER A 346 10.53 21.96 21.79
C SER A 346 10.47 20.46 21.57
N SER A 347 9.31 19.94 21.14
CA SER A 347 9.11 18.53 20.80
C SER A 347 9.80 18.14 19.47
N MET A 348 10.14 19.13 18.62
CA MET A 348 10.80 18.92 17.34
C MET A 348 12.25 18.46 17.45
N GLU A 349 12.89 18.56 18.62
CA GLU A 349 14.26 18.04 18.82
C GLU A 349 14.31 16.51 19.01
N ILE A 350 13.15 15.86 19.15
CA ILE A 350 13.02 14.42 19.45
C ILE A 350 12.95 13.58 18.16
N TYR A 351 12.94 14.20 16.97
CA TYR A 351 12.81 13.46 15.71
C TYR A 351 13.97 12.47 15.51
N PRO A 352 13.68 11.18 15.28
CA PRO A 352 14.71 10.24 14.87
C PRO A 352 15.35 10.73 13.58
N LYS A 353 16.67 10.81 13.56
CA LYS A 353 17.41 11.07 12.32
C LYS A 353 17.42 9.81 11.48
N GLU A 354 17.38 9.98 10.16
CA GLU A 354 17.51 8.92 9.17
C GLU A 354 18.91 8.29 9.25
N ASP A 355 19.18 7.47 10.26
CA ASP A 355 20.44 6.72 10.43
C ASP A 355 20.33 5.38 9.70
N PHE A 356 20.23 5.43 8.38
CA PHE A 356 20.19 4.23 7.54
C PHE A 356 21.59 3.75 7.15
N GLU A 357 21.73 2.45 6.81
CA GLU A 357 22.95 1.88 6.23
C GLU A 357 23.18 2.42 4.80
N GLN A 358 23.70 3.64 4.74
CA GLN A 358 23.82 4.42 3.50
C GLN A 358 24.74 3.74 2.45
N GLU A 359 25.75 2.99 2.89
CA GLU A 359 26.68 2.28 2.00
C GLU A 359 25.97 1.19 1.18
N GLU A 360 25.09 0.41 1.80
CA GLU A 360 24.33 -0.65 1.10
C GLU A 360 23.36 -0.04 0.09
N TYR A 361 22.63 0.99 0.51
CA TYR A 361 21.70 1.71 -0.34
C TYR A 361 22.39 2.33 -1.58
N GLU A 362 23.52 3.02 -1.37
CA GLU A 362 24.29 3.63 -2.46
C GLU A 362 24.85 2.58 -3.41
N ALA A 363 25.32 1.45 -2.89
CA ALA A 363 25.81 0.34 -3.71
C ALA A 363 24.68 -0.29 -4.54
N HIS A 364 23.51 -0.50 -3.92
CA HIS A 364 22.36 -1.13 -4.58
C HIS A 364 21.81 -0.28 -5.73
N TRP A 365 21.72 1.05 -5.54
CA TRP A 365 21.14 1.96 -6.51
C TRP A 365 22.16 2.79 -7.31
N ALA A 366 23.44 2.42 -7.30
CA ALA A 366 24.53 3.23 -7.85
C ALA A 366 24.27 3.77 -9.27
N ASP A 367 23.83 2.90 -10.19
CA ASP A 367 23.57 3.28 -11.58
C ASP A 367 22.39 4.27 -11.70
N GLU A 368 21.34 4.05 -10.92
CA GLU A 368 20.13 4.86 -10.96
C GLU A 368 20.33 6.21 -10.26
N LEU A 369 21.02 6.24 -9.12
CA LEU A 369 21.38 7.48 -8.44
C LEU A 369 22.24 8.38 -9.32
N LYS A 370 23.15 7.79 -10.11
CA LYS A 370 23.95 8.53 -11.09
C LYS A 370 23.10 9.13 -12.21
N GLU A 371 22.10 8.39 -12.70
CA GLU A 371 21.15 8.89 -13.70
C GLU A 371 20.31 10.04 -13.14
N LEU A 372 19.73 9.86 -11.96
CA LEU A 372 18.91 10.86 -11.27
C LEU A 372 19.71 12.13 -10.95
N ALA A 373 20.95 12.01 -10.49
CA ALA A 373 21.82 13.15 -10.24
C ALA A 373 22.09 13.96 -11.52
N SER A 374 22.23 13.27 -12.65
CA SER A 374 22.41 13.94 -13.96
C SER A 374 21.14 14.69 -14.40
N GLN A 375 19.96 14.15 -14.11
CA GLN A 375 18.67 14.81 -14.37
C GLN A 375 18.46 16.02 -13.45
N GLU A 376 18.82 15.92 -12.17
CA GLU A 376 18.67 17.01 -11.20
C GLU A 376 19.59 18.20 -11.52
N GLN A 377 20.81 17.96 -12.01
CA GLN A 377 21.70 19.03 -12.47
C GLN A 377 21.14 19.86 -13.63
N GLN A 378 20.21 19.30 -14.41
CA GLN A 378 19.53 20.00 -15.51
C GLN A 378 18.32 20.81 -15.02
N ARG A 379 17.86 20.59 -13.78
CA ARG A 379 16.69 21.26 -13.21
C ARG A 379 17.08 22.64 -12.67
N PRO A 380 16.22 23.68 -12.86
CA PRO A 380 16.43 24.96 -12.21
C PRO A 380 16.46 24.80 -10.69
N PRO A 381 17.30 25.55 -9.96
CA PRO A 381 17.29 25.52 -8.50
C PRO A 381 15.91 25.93 -7.98
N THR A 382 15.27 25.02 -7.24
CA THR A 382 13.97 25.28 -6.62
C THR A 382 14.19 26.20 -5.41
N PRO A 383 13.53 27.37 -5.34
CA PRO A 383 13.63 28.22 -4.16
C PRO A 383 13.08 27.49 -2.93
N SER A 384 13.62 27.82 -1.76
CA SER A 384 13.08 27.32 -0.49
C SER A 384 11.61 27.73 -0.36
N VAL A 385 10.75 26.76 -0.12
CA VAL A 385 9.30 26.95 0.01
C VAL A 385 8.96 26.94 1.51
N PRO A 386 8.17 27.92 2.00
CA PRO A 386 7.73 27.91 3.40
C PRO A 386 7.01 26.60 3.74
N CYS A 387 7.27 26.05 4.93
CA CYS A 387 6.66 24.81 5.40
C CYS A 387 5.22 25.07 5.90
N THR A 388 4.31 25.37 4.97
CA THR A 388 2.91 25.74 5.25
C THR A 388 1.98 25.17 4.19
N LEU A 389 0.71 24.99 4.53
CA LEU A 389 -0.31 24.50 3.59
C LEU A 389 -0.55 25.47 2.42
N ARG A 390 -0.38 26.78 2.63
CA ARG A 390 -0.53 27.80 1.57
C ARG A 390 0.45 27.60 0.41
N SER A 391 1.57 26.94 0.66
CA SER A 391 2.62 26.71 -0.33
C SER A 391 2.23 25.76 -1.46
N PHE A 392 1.16 24.97 -1.31
CA PHE A 392 0.66 24.13 -2.40
C PHE A 392 -0.06 24.98 -3.46
N SER A 393 0.58 25.19 -4.61
CA SER A 393 0.06 26.10 -5.64
C SER A 393 -1.08 25.48 -6.47
N ARG A 394 -1.17 24.14 -6.51
CA ARG A 394 -2.16 23.40 -7.32
C ARG A 394 -3.17 22.59 -6.51
N LEU A 395 -3.15 22.66 -5.18
CA LEU A 395 -4.02 21.82 -4.35
C LEU A 395 -5.48 22.27 -4.44
N LYS A 396 -6.31 21.46 -5.10
CA LYS A 396 -7.74 21.70 -5.32
C LYS A 396 -8.61 21.02 -4.28
N HIS A 397 -8.21 19.82 -3.85
CA HIS A 397 -9.00 19.01 -2.94
C HIS A 397 -8.19 18.68 -1.69
N LEU A 398 -8.70 19.10 -0.53
CA LEU A 398 -8.10 18.82 0.77
C LEU A 398 -9.11 18.12 1.67
N SER A 399 -8.77 16.94 2.17
CA SER A 399 -9.48 16.25 3.24
C SER A 399 -8.51 16.07 4.41
N ILE A 400 -8.82 16.56 5.61
CA ILE A 400 -7.85 16.62 6.70
C ILE A 400 -8.51 16.73 8.08
N GLY A 401 -7.86 16.21 9.11
CA GLY A 401 -8.26 16.41 10.51
C GLY A 401 -8.28 17.88 10.92
N SER A 402 -9.24 18.29 11.75
CA SER A 402 -9.46 19.69 12.13
C SER A 402 -8.26 20.37 12.80
N ARG A 403 -7.53 19.67 13.67
CA ARG A 403 -6.34 20.17 14.38
C ARG A 403 -5.11 20.12 13.48
N VAL A 404 -4.98 19.06 12.69
CA VAL A 404 -3.89 18.94 11.69
C VAL A 404 -4.01 20.06 10.64
N LEU A 405 -5.24 20.41 10.21
CA LEU A 405 -5.51 21.53 9.33
C LEU A 405 -4.98 22.85 9.90
N TYR A 406 -5.31 23.13 11.17
CA TYR A 406 -4.83 24.33 11.85
C TYR A 406 -3.30 24.34 11.93
N CYS A 407 -2.70 23.21 12.33
CA CYS A 407 -1.25 23.05 12.42
C CYS A 407 -0.56 23.34 11.07
N TYR A 408 -1.01 22.71 9.99
CA TYR A 408 -0.44 22.89 8.65
C TYR A 408 -0.68 24.26 8.05
N ALA A 409 -1.83 24.87 8.31
CA ALA A 409 -2.12 26.23 7.88
C ALA A 409 -1.22 27.24 8.61
N ARG A 410 -1.02 27.09 9.93
CA ARG A 410 -0.08 27.91 10.71
C ARG A 410 1.35 27.73 10.21
N GLY A 411 1.70 26.51 9.84
CA GLY A 411 3.00 26.15 9.31
C GLY A 411 4.09 26.01 10.37
N PHE A 412 5.31 25.73 9.91
CA PHE A 412 6.46 25.44 10.77
C PHE A 412 7.66 26.32 10.46
N GLY A 413 8.48 26.62 11.48
CA GLY A 413 9.70 27.42 11.36
C GLY A 413 9.45 28.78 10.70
N ALA A 414 10.17 29.08 9.61
CA ALA A 414 9.99 30.31 8.84
C ALA A 414 8.60 30.46 8.18
N GLY A 415 7.78 29.42 8.21
CA GLY A 415 6.39 29.44 7.77
C GLY A 415 5.39 29.97 8.81
N VAL A 416 5.77 30.01 10.09
CA VAL A 416 4.90 30.52 11.17
C VAL A 416 4.67 32.01 10.98
N THR A 417 3.39 32.40 10.94
CA THR A 417 2.98 33.78 10.68
C THR A 417 1.94 34.23 11.72
N GLU A 418 2.19 35.40 12.31
CA GLU A 418 1.29 36.03 13.29
C GLU A 418 0.98 37.47 12.85
N PRO A 419 -0.28 37.94 12.97
CA PRO A 419 -1.45 37.23 13.51
C PRO A 419 -1.99 36.15 12.55
N PHE A 420 -2.28 34.96 13.10
CA PHE A 420 -2.79 33.83 12.33
C PHE A 420 -4.30 33.92 12.01
N SER A 421 -4.65 33.48 10.80
CA SER A 421 -6.02 33.44 10.28
C SER A 421 -6.13 32.31 9.26
N LEU A 422 -6.96 31.30 9.51
CA LEU A 422 -7.02 30.08 8.70
C LEU A 422 -7.28 30.39 7.21
N VAL A 423 -8.25 31.25 6.92
CA VAL A 423 -8.63 31.65 5.56
C VAL A 423 -7.50 32.28 4.75
N ASP A 424 -6.55 32.94 5.40
CA ASP A 424 -5.41 33.58 4.73
C ASP A 424 -4.29 32.57 4.38
N HIS A 425 -4.31 31.39 5.01
CA HIS A 425 -3.25 30.38 4.96
C HIS A 425 -3.66 29.07 4.26
N LEU A 426 -4.88 29.01 3.73
CA LEU A 426 -5.28 27.91 2.84
C LEU A 426 -4.70 28.09 1.42
N PRO A 427 -4.53 26.98 0.66
CA PRO A 427 -4.11 27.04 -0.73
C PRO A 427 -5.05 27.92 -1.56
N PRO A 428 -4.53 28.83 -2.40
CA PRO A 428 -5.37 29.73 -3.19
C PRO A 428 -6.16 29.02 -4.30
N SER A 429 -5.74 27.82 -4.71
CA SER A 429 -6.38 26.98 -5.73
C SER A 429 -7.42 26.00 -5.15
N LEU A 430 -7.71 26.08 -3.85
CA LEU A 430 -8.57 25.13 -3.17
C LEU A 430 -10.03 25.25 -3.65
N GLU A 431 -10.59 24.15 -4.14
CA GLU A 431 -11.96 24.03 -4.66
C GLU A 431 -12.88 23.34 -3.66
N SER A 432 -12.36 22.39 -2.86
CA SER A 432 -13.10 21.65 -1.84
C SER A 432 -12.26 21.39 -0.58
N LEU A 433 -12.89 21.55 0.59
CA LEU A 433 -12.34 21.24 1.91
C LEU A 433 -13.24 20.26 2.66
N ARG A 434 -12.73 19.09 3.03
CA ARG A 434 -13.39 18.13 3.92
C ARG A 434 -12.65 18.07 5.24
N ILE A 435 -13.38 18.16 6.34
CA ILE A 435 -12.80 18.20 7.69
C ILE A 435 -13.21 16.95 8.47
N TYR A 436 -12.22 16.21 8.96
CA TYR A 436 -12.42 15.07 9.86
C TYR A 436 -12.34 15.51 11.32
N GLY A 437 -13.10 14.84 12.19
CA GLY A 437 -13.06 15.00 13.64
C GLY A 437 -13.69 16.28 14.20
N TYR A 438 -14.15 17.21 13.36
CA TYR A 438 -14.72 18.48 13.84
C TYR A 438 -16.01 18.27 14.62
N GLY A 439 -16.09 18.85 15.81
CA GLY A 439 -17.23 18.73 16.73
C GLY A 439 -17.39 17.33 17.33
N SER A 440 -16.42 16.43 17.11
CA SER A 440 -16.44 15.10 17.71
C SER A 440 -15.59 15.08 18.99
N ASN A 441 -16.11 14.42 20.03
CA ASN A 441 -15.35 14.09 21.25
C ASN A 441 -14.55 12.78 21.07
N ASP A 442 -14.49 12.27 19.84
CA ASP A 442 -13.80 11.05 19.46
C ASP A 442 -12.29 11.25 19.54
N GLY A 443 -11.73 11.10 20.74
CA GLY A 443 -10.32 11.38 21.01
C GLY A 443 -10.07 12.21 22.26
N GLU A 444 -11.05 12.37 23.16
CA GLU A 444 -10.74 12.78 24.55
C GLU A 444 -9.82 11.73 25.18
N GLY A 445 -8.51 11.90 24.97
CA GLY A 445 -7.49 11.30 25.79
C GLY A 445 -7.61 11.81 27.23
N PHE A 446 -6.69 11.39 28.09
CA PHE A 446 -6.66 11.82 29.49
C PHE A 446 -6.46 13.33 29.70
N TYR A 447 -6.23 14.10 28.64
CA TYR A 447 -5.97 15.54 28.68
C TYR A 447 -6.96 16.30 27.79
N SER A 448 -7.52 17.37 28.33
CA SER A 448 -8.32 18.31 27.54
C SER A 448 -7.41 19.03 26.54
N PRO A 449 -7.74 19.01 25.24
CA PRO A 449 -7.01 19.74 24.22
C PRO A 449 -6.81 21.22 24.59
N PRO A 450 -5.68 21.86 24.24
CA PRO A 450 -5.57 23.31 24.33
C PRO A 450 -6.63 23.93 23.41
N ASP A 451 -7.33 24.93 23.94
CA ASP A 451 -8.24 25.77 23.17
C ASP A 451 -7.42 26.64 22.22
N ILE A 452 -7.27 26.13 20.99
CA ILE A 452 -6.61 26.81 19.87
C ILE A 452 -7.58 27.72 19.10
N GLY A 453 -8.79 27.93 19.62
CA GLY A 453 -9.80 28.80 18.99
C GLY A 453 -10.29 28.31 17.63
N LEU A 454 -10.34 26.99 17.41
CA LEU A 454 -10.76 26.38 16.14
C LEU A 454 -12.11 26.90 15.66
N ASP A 455 -13.10 27.01 16.55
CA ASP A 455 -14.44 27.49 16.20
C ASP A 455 -14.41 28.93 15.67
N ALA A 456 -13.60 29.80 16.28
CA ALA A 456 -13.43 31.16 15.81
C ALA A 456 -12.75 31.20 14.43
N GLN A 457 -11.78 30.31 14.19
CA GLN A 457 -11.10 30.21 12.90
C GLN A 457 -12.04 29.69 11.80
N PHE A 458 -12.88 28.70 12.09
CA PHE A 458 -13.87 28.20 11.13
C PHE A 458 -15.00 29.20 10.88
N ALA A 459 -15.48 29.89 11.92
CA ALA A 459 -16.47 30.97 11.76
C ALA A 459 -15.93 32.07 10.82
N LYS A 460 -14.69 32.50 11.03
CA LYS A 460 -14.02 33.48 10.17
C LYS A 460 -13.79 32.96 8.75
N LEU A 461 -13.43 31.68 8.58
CA LEU A 461 -13.32 31.04 7.28
C LEU A 461 -14.65 31.13 6.51
N LEU A 462 -15.77 30.79 7.15
CA LEU A 462 -17.08 30.83 6.52
C LEU A 462 -17.50 32.26 6.16
N GLU A 463 -17.14 33.25 6.98
CA GLU A 463 -17.42 34.67 6.72
C GLU A 463 -16.61 35.21 5.53
N GLU A 464 -15.32 34.88 5.43
CA GLU A 464 -14.39 35.52 4.50
C GLU A 464 -14.09 34.69 3.23
N LYS A 465 -14.51 33.41 3.15
CA LYS A 465 -14.11 32.50 2.05
C LYS A 465 -14.49 33.04 0.66
N GLU A 466 -15.65 33.65 0.51
CA GLU A 466 -16.10 34.16 -0.80
C GLU A 466 -15.17 35.24 -1.36
N GLN A 467 -14.55 36.03 -0.47
CA GLN A 467 -13.61 37.09 -0.86
C GLN A 467 -12.18 36.57 -1.05
N LYS A 468 -11.72 35.71 -0.15
CA LYS A 468 -10.31 35.31 -0.06
C LYS A 468 -9.99 33.99 -0.75
N LEU A 469 -10.96 33.09 -0.85
CA LEU A 469 -10.86 31.77 -1.46
C LEU A 469 -12.03 31.58 -2.44
N PRO A 470 -12.10 32.38 -3.52
CA PRO A 470 -13.27 32.41 -4.41
C PRO A 470 -13.51 31.08 -5.15
N LEU A 471 -12.52 30.19 -5.19
CA LEU A 471 -12.64 28.85 -5.78
C LEU A 471 -13.24 27.83 -4.80
N LEU A 472 -13.21 28.10 -3.49
CA LEU A 472 -13.66 27.18 -2.44
C LEU A 472 -15.19 27.12 -2.38
N SER A 473 -15.73 26.19 -3.16
CA SER A 473 -17.17 26.00 -3.33
C SER A 473 -17.78 25.02 -2.34
N LEU A 474 -17.01 24.01 -1.90
CA LEU A 474 -17.50 22.92 -1.07
C LEU A 474 -16.73 22.85 0.26
N ILE A 475 -17.46 22.87 1.37
CA ILE A 475 -16.92 22.58 2.71
C ILE A 475 -17.78 21.49 3.37
N GLU A 476 -17.15 20.38 3.73
CA GLU A 476 -17.77 19.23 4.39
C GLU A 476 -17.18 19.00 5.78
N GLY A 477 -17.94 18.39 6.70
CA GLY A 477 -17.46 18.06 8.05
C GLY A 477 -17.80 19.07 9.14
N LEU A 478 -18.19 20.31 8.79
CA LEU A 478 -18.58 21.32 9.80
C LEU A 478 -20.02 21.14 10.32
N ASN A 479 -20.99 21.02 9.43
CA ASN A 479 -22.41 20.88 9.79
C ASN A 479 -22.81 19.43 10.06
N THR A 480 -22.21 18.51 9.31
CA THR A 480 -22.40 17.07 9.44
C THR A 480 -21.03 16.51 9.80
N PRO A 481 -20.78 16.24 11.10
CA PRO A 481 -19.49 15.74 11.56
C PRO A 481 -19.10 14.47 10.81
N ILE A 482 -17.83 14.41 10.39
CA ILE A 482 -17.22 13.22 9.81
C ILE A 482 -16.22 12.73 10.86
N PRO A 483 -16.36 11.52 11.41
CA PRO A 483 -15.43 11.02 12.42
C PRO A 483 -14.03 10.82 11.82
N ASN A 484 -13.01 10.92 12.67
CA ASN A 484 -11.65 10.48 12.33
C ASN A 484 -11.60 8.95 12.22
N GLY A 485 -10.64 8.44 11.47
CA GLY A 485 -10.27 7.02 11.48
C GLY A 485 -9.89 6.56 12.89
N ARG A 486 -10.41 5.40 13.29
CA ARG A 486 -10.22 4.80 14.62
C ARG A 486 -9.60 3.42 14.53
N ASN A 487 -8.66 3.14 15.43
CA ASN A 487 -8.17 1.77 15.62
C ASN A 487 -9.24 0.91 16.30
N THR A 488 -9.19 -0.39 16.04
CA THR A 488 -9.90 -1.38 16.85
C THR A 488 -9.17 -1.49 18.19
N TYR A 489 -9.84 -1.28 19.32
CA TYR A 489 -9.15 -1.10 20.60
C TYR A 489 -8.97 -2.41 21.38
N ASN A 490 -9.93 -3.32 21.26
CA ASN A 490 -9.92 -4.59 21.97
C ASN A 490 -9.87 -5.76 20.98
N ALA A 491 -8.68 -6.05 20.48
CA ALA A 491 -8.46 -7.22 19.64
C ALA A 491 -8.72 -8.56 20.34
N ASP A 492 -8.97 -8.60 21.66
CA ASP A 492 -9.35 -9.82 22.37
C ASP A 492 -10.89 -9.98 22.51
N ASP A 493 -11.67 -8.96 22.13
CA ASP A 493 -13.13 -9.00 22.18
C ASP A 493 -13.70 -9.47 20.85
N ASP A 494 -14.19 -10.71 20.82
CA ASP A 494 -14.81 -11.30 19.63
C ASP A 494 -16.16 -10.62 19.27
N GLU A 495 -16.70 -9.75 20.14
CA GLU A 495 -17.90 -8.94 19.87
C GLU A 495 -17.58 -7.55 19.27
N GLU A 496 -16.31 -7.09 19.26
CA GLU A 496 -15.94 -5.81 18.64
C GLU A 496 -15.87 -5.97 17.12
N GLU A 497 -16.79 -5.30 16.40
CA GLU A 497 -16.75 -5.24 14.94
C GLU A 497 -15.49 -4.50 14.46
N LEU A 498 -14.88 -5.02 13.40
CA LEU A 498 -13.75 -4.33 12.76
C LEU A 498 -14.20 -2.96 12.27
N ALA A 499 -13.43 -1.93 12.60
CA ALA A 499 -13.70 -0.57 12.12
C ALA A 499 -13.53 -0.45 10.59
N TRP A 500 -12.85 -1.41 9.96
CA TRP A 500 -12.75 -1.52 8.51
C TRP A 500 -12.74 -2.96 8.02
N HIS A 501 -13.52 -3.20 6.95
CA HIS A 501 -13.52 -4.44 6.19
C HIS A 501 -13.02 -4.20 4.77
N ARG A 502 -12.35 -5.19 4.19
CA ARG A 502 -11.87 -5.10 2.81
C ARG A 502 -13.07 -5.19 1.87
N LYS A 503 -13.23 -4.21 0.97
CA LYS A 503 -14.32 -4.20 -0.02
C LYS A 503 -14.43 -5.46 -0.89
N ASP A 504 -13.36 -6.22 -1.09
CA ASP A 504 -13.45 -7.48 -1.86
C ASP A 504 -13.96 -8.67 -1.05
N ASP A 505 -14.13 -8.51 0.27
CA ASP A 505 -14.83 -9.46 1.13
C ASP A 505 -16.35 -9.37 0.87
N GLU A 506 -16.84 -8.20 0.42
CA GLU A 506 -18.24 -7.97 -0.02
C GLU A 506 -18.57 -8.68 -1.35
N TRP A 507 -17.60 -9.26 -2.08
CA TRP A 507 -17.86 -10.16 -3.21
C TRP A 507 -18.69 -11.40 -2.82
N VAL A 508 -18.90 -11.61 -1.52
CA VAL A 508 -19.66 -12.71 -0.93
C VAL A 508 -21.02 -12.24 -0.36
N GLN A 509 -21.35 -10.95 -0.40
CA GLN A 509 -22.61 -10.41 0.14
C GLN A 509 -23.35 -9.54 -0.88
N ASP A 510 -24.29 -10.17 -1.57
CA ASP A 510 -25.50 -9.54 -2.11
C ASP A 510 -26.55 -10.65 -2.30
N ASP A 511 -27.35 -10.89 -1.27
CA ASP A 511 -28.70 -11.45 -1.36
C ASP A 511 -29.32 -11.45 0.05
N ASP A 512 -30.01 -10.37 0.42
CA ASP A 512 -31.17 -10.44 1.31
C ASP A 512 -32.24 -9.48 0.76
N SER A 513 -33.15 -10.04 -0.03
CA SER A 513 -34.48 -9.50 -0.33
C SER A 513 -35.50 -10.63 -0.31
#